data_AF-A0A2V9FMH5-F1
#
_entry.id   AF-A0A2V9FMH5-F1
#
_cell.length_a   1.000
_cell.length_b   1.000
_cell.length_c   1.000
_cell.angle_alpha   90.00
_cell.angle_beta   90.00
_cell.angle_gamma   90.00
#
_symmetry.space_group_name_H-M   'P 1'
#
loop_
_entity.id
_entity.type
_entity.pdbx_description
1 polymer ?
#
loop_
_entity_poly.entity_id
_entity_poly.type
_entity_poly.pdbx_seq_one_letter_code
_entity_poly.pdbx_strand_id
1 'polypeptide(L)'
;MNIVDLRQTTVRQIEPLLEEEARHWRDELHWDYRGALELIKRFLDAHALAGCVAFEGGSAAGYSFYVLEDQKGLIGGLYVSSKFPQNSIISRASKPS
;
A
#
# COMPACT_ATOMS: atom_id res chain seq x y z
N MET A 1 12.58 -9.65 -0.11
CA MET A 1 11.56 -8.69 -0.59
C MET A 1 10.96 -9.15 -1.93
N ASN A 2 9.66 -9.48 -1.94
CA ASN A 2 8.90 -9.81 -3.15
C ASN A 2 7.79 -8.78 -3.38
N ILE A 3 7.64 -8.28 -4.61
CA ILE A 3 6.56 -7.36 -4.97
C ILE A 3 5.48 -8.18 -5.67
N VAL A 4 4.24 -8.03 -5.20
CA VAL A 4 3.07 -8.76 -5.69
C VAL A 4 2.01 -7.74 -6.13
N ASP A 5 1.21 -8.10 -7.12
CA ASP A 5 0.07 -7.28 -7.53
C ASP A 5 -0.93 -7.16 -6.38
N LEU A 6 -1.38 -5.93 -6.12
CA LEU A 6 -2.28 -5.63 -5.02
C LEU A 6 -3.62 -6.37 -5.15
N ARG A 7 -4.09 -6.66 -6.37
CA ARG A 7 -5.31 -7.43 -6.65
C ARG A 7 -5.14 -8.92 -6.35
N GLN A 8 -3.91 -9.41 -6.18
CA GLN A 8 -3.65 -10.81 -5.79
C GLN A 8 -3.49 -10.97 -4.28
N THR A 9 -3.63 -9.87 -3.54
CA THR A 9 -3.39 -9.83 -2.09
C THR A 9 -4.73 -9.77 -1.35
N THR A 10 -4.80 -10.44 -0.20
CA THR A 10 -5.99 -10.37 0.65
C THR A 10 -5.91 -9.23 1.66
N VAL A 11 -7.07 -8.69 2.06
CA VAL A 11 -7.15 -7.65 3.11
C VAL A 11 -6.39 -8.06 4.37
N ARG A 12 -6.51 -9.33 4.79
CA ARG A 12 -5.83 -9.86 5.99
C ARG A 12 -4.30 -9.77 5.92
N GLN A 13 -3.71 -9.90 4.73
CA GLN A 13 -2.25 -9.88 4.58
C GLN A 13 -1.67 -8.46 4.67
N ILE A 14 -2.45 -7.45 4.29
CA ILE A 14 -2.03 -6.04 4.26
C ILE A 14 -2.55 -5.26 5.46
N GLU A 15 -3.61 -5.73 6.13
CA GLU A 15 -4.23 -5.07 7.28
C GLU A 15 -3.25 -4.61 8.37
N PRO A 16 -2.25 -5.40 8.80
CA PRO A 16 -1.27 -4.93 9.80
C PRO A 16 -0.49 -3.69 9.35
N LEU A 17 -0.22 -3.56 8.05
CA LEU A 17 0.48 -2.42 7.45
C LEU A 17 -0.45 -1.19 7.37
N LEU A 18 -1.71 -1.40 6.99
CA LEU A 18 -2.73 -0.35 6.96
C LEU A 18 -2.99 0.23 8.36
N GLU A 19 -3.07 -0.62 9.38
CA GLU A 19 -3.23 -0.19 10.78
C GLU A 19 -2.00 0.55 11.31
N GLU A 20 -0.79 0.21 10.82
CA GLU A 20 0.42 0.95 11.11
C GLU A 20 0.36 2.36 10.51
N GLU A 21 0.02 2.48 9.23
CA GLU A 21 -0.18 3.76 8.53
C GLU A 21 -1.19 4.66 9.24
N ALA A 22 -2.37 4.13 9.59
CA ALA A 22 -3.39 4.90 10.33
C ALA A 22 -2.90 5.41 11.68
N ARG A 23 -2.11 4.61 12.41
CA ARG A 23 -1.54 5.03 13.69
C ARG A 23 -0.48 6.10 13.46
N HIS A 24 0.38 5.91 12.48
CA HIS A 24 1.44 6.84 12.13
C HIS A 24 0.89 8.23 11.79
N TRP A 25 -0.11 8.32 10.92
CA TRP A 25 -0.68 9.62 10.52
C TRP A 25 -1.52 10.25 11.62
N ARG A 26 -2.14 9.45 12.48
CA ARG A 26 -2.82 9.98 13.67
C ARG A 26 -1.81 10.59 14.65
N ASP A 27 -0.68 9.94 14.86
CA ASP A 27 0.34 10.39 15.81
C ASP A 27 1.09 11.62 15.30
N GLU A 28 1.57 11.58 14.06
CA GLU A 28 2.39 12.67 13.50
C GLU A 28 1.56 13.86 13.01
N LEU A 29 0.41 13.61 12.40
CA LEU A 29 -0.37 14.64 11.69
C LEU A 29 -1.75 14.91 12.33
N HIS A 30 -2.11 14.20 13.40
CA HIS A 30 -3.45 14.25 14.00
C HIS A 30 -4.57 13.96 12.99
N TRP A 31 -4.25 13.22 11.92
CA TRP A 31 -5.19 12.88 10.86
C TRP A 31 -5.86 11.55 11.18
N ASP A 32 -7.19 11.57 11.31
CA ASP A 32 -7.99 10.34 11.29
C ASP A 32 -8.07 9.69 9.89
N TYR A 33 -7.07 8.86 9.56
CA TYR A 33 -6.99 8.18 8.26
C TYR A 33 -7.92 6.96 8.12
N ARG A 34 -8.68 6.60 9.16
CA ARG A 34 -9.47 5.35 9.19
C ARG A 34 -10.52 5.28 8.08
N GLY A 35 -11.17 6.40 7.74
CA GLY A 35 -12.18 6.42 6.67
C GLY A 35 -11.61 6.07 5.29
N ALA A 36 -10.41 6.55 4.99
CA ALA A 36 -9.71 6.21 3.75
C ALA A 36 -9.23 4.76 3.75
N LEU A 37 -8.77 4.24 4.89
CA LEU A 37 -8.41 2.82 5.02
C LEU A 37 -9.59 1.89 4.77
N GLU A 38 -10.77 2.19 5.30
CA GLU A 38 -11.96 1.37 5.06
C GLU A 38 -12.32 1.34 3.57
N LEU A 39 -12.14 2.45 2.86
CA LEU A 39 -12.33 2.50 1.41
C LEU A 39 -11.30 1.63 0.67
N ILE A 40 -10.02 1.72 1.05
CA ILE A 40 -8.94 0.88 0.50
C ILE A 40 -9.25 -0.61 0.72
N LYS A 41 -9.64 -0.99 1.94
CA LYS A 41 -10.02 -2.38 2.28
C LYS A 41 -11.17 -2.88 1.41
N ARG A 42 -12.19 -2.05 1.15
CA ARG A 42 -13.31 -2.41 0.26
C ARG A 42 -12.87 -2.63 -1.18
N PHE A 43 -11.97 -1.80 -1.71
CA PHE A 43 -11.45 -1.99 -3.08
C PHE A 43 -10.51 -3.18 -3.20
N LEU A 44 -9.74 -3.48 -2.15
CA LEU A 44 -8.94 -4.69 -2.05
C LEU A 44 -9.81 -5.94 -2.06
N ASP A 45 -10.87 -5.96 -1.25
CA ASP A 45 -11.82 -7.09 -1.20
C ASP A 45 -12.50 -7.32 -2.55
N ALA A 46 -12.84 -6.23 -3.26
CA ALA A 46 -13.36 -6.28 -4.62
C ALA A 46 -12.31 -6.61 -5.71
N HIS A 47 -11.03 -6.77 -5.35
CA HIS A 47 -9.91 -6.97 -6.29
C HIS A 47 -9.83 -5.89 -7.39
N ALA A 48 -10.36 -4.69 -7.09
CA ALA A 48 -10.52 -3.59 -8.02
C ALA A 48 -9.41 -2.53 -7.88
N LEU A 49 -8.54 -2.68 -6.88
CA LEU A 49 -7.44 -1.75 -6.60
C LEU A 49 -6.17 -2.18 -7.32
N ALA A 50 -5.82 -1.51 -8.42
CA ALA A 50 -4.57 -1.75 -9.13
C ALA A 50 -3.40 -1.17 -8.34
N GLY A 51 -2.29 -1.90 -8.22
CA GLY A 51 -1.17 -1.49 -7.38
C GLY A 51 -0.21 -2.63 -7.07
N CYS A 52 0.67 -2.37 -6.11
CA CYS A 52 1.69 -3.30 -5.68
C CYS A 52 1.76 -3.37 -4.15
N VAL A 53 2.06 -4.56 -3.62
CA VAL A 53 2.48 -4.79 -2.22
C VAL A 53 3.86 -5.38 -2.22
N ALA A 54 4.74 -4.82 -1.39
CA ALA A 54 6.04 -5.39 -1.08
C ALA A 54 5.94 -6.25 0.17
N PHE A 55 6.32 -7.53 0.06
CA PHE A 55 6.39 -8.48 1.17
C PHE A 55 7.83 -8.77 1.57
N GLU A 56 8.10 -8.72 2.88
CA GLU A 56 9.36 -9.12 3.50
C GLU A 56 9.10 -10.08 4.66
N GLY A 57 9.71 -11.26 4.63
CA GLY A 57 9.50 -12.28 5.66
C GLY A 57 8.04 -12.74 5.80
N GLY A 58 7.24 -12.64 4.74
CA GLY A 58 5.80 -12.97 4.76
C GLY A 58 4.90 -11.86 5.32
N SER A 59 5.48 -10.72 5.73
CA SER A 59 4.73 -9.54 6.20
C SER A 59 4.72 -8.46 5.13
N ALA A 60 3.60 -7.74 5.00
CA ALA A 60 3.53 -6.58 4.13
C ALA A 60 4.44 -5.47 4.66
N ALA A 61 5.44 -5.09 3.88
CA ALA A 61 6.45 -4.08 4.20
C ALA A 61 6.13 -2.71 3.59
N GLY A 62 5.35 -2.70 2.51
CA GLY A 62 4.91 -1.47 1.86
C GLY A 62 3.84 -1.74 0.82
N TYR A 63 3.08 -0.72 0.45
CA TYR A 63 2.11 -0.81 -0.63
C TYR A 63 2.00 0.52 -1.37
N SER A 64 1.44 0.45 -2.57
CA SER A 64 0.90 1.60 -3.30
C SER A 64 -0.19 1.12 -4.25
N PHE A 65 -1.09 2.03 -4.59
CA PHE A 65 -2.09 1.80 -5.63
C PHE A 65 -2.10 2.94 -6.63
N TYR A 66 -2.69 2.69 -7.79
CA TYR A 66 -2.91 3.70 -8.79
C TYR A 66 -4.30 3.57 -9.42
N VAL A 67 -4.84 4.70 -9.86
CA VAL A 67 -6.09 4.82 -10.60
C VAL A 67 -5.79 5.54 -11.90
N LEU A 68 -6.30 5.01 -13.01
CA LEU A 68 -6.21 5.65 -14.32
C LEU A 68 -7.59 6.22 -14.65
N GLU A 69 -7.66 7.54 -14.83
CA GLU A 69 -8.84 8.24 -15.34
C GLU A 69 -8.49 8.93 -16.65
N ASP A 70 -8.97 8.37 -17.76
CA ASP A 70 -8.70 8.84 -19.12
C ASP A 70 -7.19 9.04 -19.38
N GLN A 71 -6.73 10.29 -19.48
CA GLN A 71 -5.33 10.65 -19.70
C GLN A 71 -4.56 11.01 -18.40
N LYS A 72 -5.13 10.73 -17.22
CA LYS A 72 -4.50 11.04 -15.92
C LYS A 72 -4.32 9.79 -15.07
N GLY A 73 -3.13 9.62 -14.53
CA GLY A 73 -2.83 8.61 -13.51
C GLY A 73 -2.70 9.26 -12.14
N LEU A 74 -3.40 8.70 -11.16
CA LEU A 74 -3.26 9.05 -9.75
C LEU A 74 -2.57 7.89 -9.03
N ILE A 75 -1.53 8.18 -8.26
CA ILE A 75 -0.89 7.21 -7.36
C ILE A 75 -1.32 7.56 -5.94
N GLY A 76 -1.77 6.58 -5.17
CA GLY A 76 -2.26 6.73 -3.80
C GLY A 76 -1.76 5.64 -2.87
N GLY A 77 -1.94 5.86 -1.57
CA GLY A 77 -1.59 4.89 -0.52
C GLY A 77 -0.13 4.45 -0.55
N LEU A 78 0.79 5.36 -0.88
CA LEU A 78 2.22 5.04 -0.89
C LEU A 78 2.73 5.06 0.54
N TYR A 79 2.86 3.87 1.13
CA TYR A 79 3.34 3.70 2.49
C TYR A 79 4.35 2.57 2.57
N VAL A 80 5.39 2.79 3.36
CA VAL A 80 6.42 1.82 3.68
C VAL A 80 6.59 1.81 5.19
N SER A 81 6.49 0.63 5.78
CA SER A 81 6.69 0.46 7.21
C SER A 81 8.13 0.81 7.59
N SER A 82 8.28 1.57 8.67
CA SER A 82 9.58 1.96 9.23
C SER A 82 10.37 0.77 9.80
N LYS A 83 9.71 -0.39 9.95
CA LYS A 83 10.32 -1.64 10.42
C LYS A 83 11.23 -2.30 9.37
N PHE A 84 11.13 -1.90 8.11
CA PHE A 84 11.92 -2.48 7.02
C PHE A 84 12.88 -1.45 6.40
N PRO A 85 14.09 -1.86 5.98
CA PRO A 85 15.07 -0.96 5.40
C PRO A 85 14.57 -0.36 4.06
N GLN A 86 14.37 0.96 4.04
CA GLN A 86 13.81 1.73 2.92
C GLN A 86 14.63 1.63 1.61
N ASN A 87 15.94 1.38 1.72
CA ASN A 87 16.87 1.33 0.58
C ASN A 87 16.54 0.23 -0.46
N SER A 88 15.69 -0.75 -0.09
CA SER A 88 15.37 -1.93 -0.91
C SER A 88 14.10 -1.76 -1.76
N ILE A 89 13.23 -0.80 -1.42
CA ILE A 89 11.82 -0.77 -1.86
C ILE A 89 11.63 0.21 -3.02
N ILE A 90 12.44 1.28 -3.05
CA ILE A 90 12.32 2.40 -3.98
C ILE A 90 12.94 2.08 -5.36
N SER A 91 13.87 1.11 -5.42
CA SER A 91 14.68 0.84 -6.63
C SER A 91 14.00 -0.04 -7.70
N ARG A 92 12.84 -0.66 -7.41
CA ARG A 92 12.16 -1.57 -8.35
C ARG A 92 10.86 -1.02 -8.96
N ALA A 93 10.30 0.07 -8.44
CA ALA A 93 9.14 0.75 -9.03
C ALA A 93 9.48 1.52 -10.33
N SER A 94 10.77 1.69 -10.63
CA SER A 94 11.28 2.54 -11.70
C SER A 94 11.69 1.79 -12.97
N LYS A 95 11.47 0.46 -13.06
CA LYS A 95 11.82 -0.32 -14.24
C LYS A 95 10.56 -0.68 -15.04
N PRO A 96 10.20 0.10 -16.08
CA PRO A 96 9.31 -0.43 -17.11
C PRO A 96 10.02 -1.60 -17.80
N SER A 97 9.24 -2.63 -18.15
CA SER A 97 9.67 -3.76 -18.97
C SER A 97 9.98 -3.30 -20.39
#